data_AF-R7G2N6-F1
#
_entry.id   AF-R7G2N6-F1
#
_cell.length_a   1.000
_cell.length_b   1.000
_cell.length_c   1.000
_cell.angle_alpha   90.00
_cell.angle_beta   90.00
_cell.angle_gamma   90.00
#
_symmetry.space_group_name_H-M   'P 1'
#
loop_
_entity.id
_entity.type
_entity.pdbx_description
1 polymer ?
#
loop_
_entity_poly.entity_id
_entity_poly.type
_entity_poly.pdbx_seq_one_letter_code
_entity_poly.pdbx_strand_id
1 'polypeptide(L)'
;MYYTGAKQAEVKNWLRNLPVESFDFGGRTYYYIPNGKTYDGDIPHCIFLAGFDQLMLGYQKKENIYLKPEYLRGVFNLAGIVMPPLLLDGDVAGIWKNKNGKLEIKCFRSLTQTEKSHIEQAADNLWGDIKEIRYVE
;
A
#
# COMPACT_ATOMS: atom_id res chain seq x y z
N MET A 1 20.28 2.38 4.89
CA MET A 1 18.95 1.74 4.82
C MET A 1 17.95 2.82 4.50
N TYR A 2 17.05 2.59 3.54
CA TYR A 2 16.19 3.64 2.99
C TYR A 2 15.39 4.39 4.06
N TYR A 3 14.63 3.66 4.89
CA TYR A 3 13.72 4.26 5.86
C TYR A 3 14.45 4.91 7.06
N THR A 4 15.40 4.19 7.67
CA THR A 4 16.07 4.66 8.90
C THR A 4 17.29 5.55 8.65
N GLY A 5 17.79 5.64 7.42
CA GLY A 5 19.05 6.32 7.11
C GLY A 5 20.32 5.62 7.62
N ALA A 6 20.20 4.59 8.46
CA ALA A 6 21.33 3.89 9.07
C ALA A 6 22.25 3.20 8.06
N LYS A 7 23.54 3.07 8.35
CA LYS A 7 24.48 2.33 7.50
C LYS A 7 24.17 0.84 7.54
N GLN A 8 24.48 0.15 6.44
CA GLN A 8 24.26 -1.31 6.36
C GLN A 8 25.01 -2.07 7.46
N ALA A 9 26.22 -1.63 7.83
CA ALA A 9 27.00 -2.26 8.89
C ALA A 9 26.31 -2.15 10.27
N GLU A 10 25.70 -1.01 10.57
CA GLU A 10 24.95 -0.80 11.83
C GLU A 10 23.75 -1.72 11.89
N VAL A 11 22.97 -1.81 10.80
CA VAL A 11 21.81 -2.69 10.72
C VAL A 11 22.21 -4.16 10.88
N LYS A 12 23.30 -4.60 10.22
CA LYS A 12 23.83 -5.96 10.40
C LYS A 12 24.21 -6.24 11.86
N ASN A 13 24.74 -5.25 12.58
CA ASN A 13 25.06 -5.41 14.00
C ASN A 13 23.78 -5.52 14.85
N TRP A 14 22.74 -4.74 14.56
CA TRP A 14 21.46 -4.85 15.26
C TRP A 14 20.80 -6.21 15.03
N LEU A 15 20.77 -6.70 13.79
CA LEU A 15 20.18 -8.00 13.45
C LEU A 15 20.80 -9.16 14.25
N ARG A 16 22.09 -9.12 14.57
CA ARG A 16 22.75 -10.15 15.41
C ARG A 16 22.27 -10.16 16.86
N ASN A 17 21.74 -9.03 17.35
CA ASN A 17 21.33 -8.84 18.74
C ASN A 17 19.80 -8.88 18.90
N LEU A 18 19.05 -9.00 17.81
CA LEU A 18 17.60 -9.05 17.79
C LEU A 18 17.14 -10.49 17.50
N PRO A 19 15.98 -10.92 18.01
CA PRO A 19 15.40 -12.23 17.73
C PRO A 19 14.77 -12.24 16.33
N VAL A 20 15.59 -12.07 15.29
CA VAL A 20 15.13 -12.01 13.90
C VAL A 20 15.11 -13.40 13.29
N GLU A 21 14.05 -13.67 12.55
CA GLU A 21 13.94 -14.77 11.60
C GLU A 21 14.10 -14.23 10.18
N SER A 22 14.34 -15.13 9.23
CA SER A 22 14.46 -14.77 7.82
C SER A 22 13.76 -15.76 6.91
N PHE A 23 13.30 -15.28 5.77
CA PHE A 23 12.78 -16.11 4.69
C PHE A 23 13.22 -15.55 3.34
N ASP A 24 13.30 -16.42 2.34
CA ASP A 24 13.65 -16.03 0.98
C ASP A 24 12.39 -15.95 0.11
N PHE A 25 12.27 -14.85 -0.64
CA PHE A 25 11.18 -14.63 -1.57
C PHE A 25 11.64 -13.76 -2.74
N GLY A 26 11.30 -14.16 -3.98
CA GLY A 26 11.63 -13.37 -5.17
C GLY A 26 13.14 -13.08 -5.33
N GLY A 27 14.01 -14.00 -4.92
CA GLY A 27 15.47 -13.83 -4.96
C GLY A 27 16.03 -12.85 -3.94
N ARG A 28 15.26 -12.49 -2.90
CA ARG A 28 15.66 -11.60 -1.80
C ARG A 28 15.43 -12.29 -0.46
N THR A 29 16.34 -12.07 0.48
CA THR A 29 16.17 -12.48 1.88
C THR A 29 15.53 -11.35 2.68
N TYR A 30 14.40 -11.65 3.30
CA TYR A 30 13.66 -10.77 4.18
C TYR A 30 13.90 -11.16 5.64
N TYR A 31 13.91 -10.17 6.53
CA TYR A 31 14.09 -10.36 7.96
C TYR A 31 12.87 -9.81 8.70
N TYR A 32 12.40 -10.54 9.69
CA TYR A 32 11.28 -10.13 10.54
C TYR A 32 11.51 -10.58 11.98
N ILE A 33 10.82 -9.94 12.92
CA ILE A 33 10.77 -10.41 14.31
C ILE A 33 9.42 -11.07 14.52
N PRO A 34 9.36 -12.36 14.92
CA PRO A 34 8.11 -13.01 15.26
C PRO A 34 7.39 -12.21 16.34
N ASN A 35 6.17 -11.78 16.06
CA ASN A 35 5.36 -11.02 17.01
C ASN A 35 4.38 -11.89 17.80
N GLY A 36 4.49 -13.22 17.65
CA GLY A 36 3.62 -14.21 18.31
C GLY A 36 2.16 -14.18 17.86
N LYS A 37 1.82 -13.42 16.82
CA LYS A 37 0.45 -13.32 16.29
C LYS A 37 0.27 -14.28 15.13
N THR A 38 -0.87 -14.96 15.12
CA THR A 38 -1.39 -15.66 13.95
C THR A 38 -2.29 -14.71 13.18
N TYR A 39 -2.10 -14.63 11.87
CA TYR A 39 -2.96 -13.88 10.97
C TYR A 39 -3.76 -14.92 10.17
N ASP A 40 -5.02 -15.09 10.53
CA ASP A 40 -5.96 -16.08 9.97
C ASP A 40 -6.90 -15.48 8.91
N GLY A 41 -6.70 -14.22 8.55
CA GLY A 41 -7.45 -13.53 7.50
C GLY A 41 -6.67 -13.45 6.18
N ASP A 42 -7.41 -13.50 5.08
CA ASP A 42 -6.90 -13.18 3.75
C ASP A 42 -6.51 -11.70 3.64
N ILE A 43 -5.71 -11.39 2.62
CA ILE A 43 -5.39 -10.00 2.26
C ILE A 43 -6.72 -9.27 1.98
N PRO A 44 -6.97 -8.09 2.58
CA PRO A 44 -8.19 -7.35 2.32
C PRO A 44 -8.34 -6.99 0.83
N HIS A 45 -9.54 -7.22 0.30
CA HIS A 45 -9.82 -7.01 -1.12
C HIS A 45 -9.72 -5.55 -1.57
N CYS A 46 -10.00 -4.60 -0.68
CA CYS A 46 -9.90 -3.18 -0.99
C CYS A 46 -9.53 -2.37 0.27
N ILE A 47 -8.52 -1.49 0.14
CA ILE A 47 -8.12 -0.56 1.19
C ILE A 47 -7.94 0.85 0.61
N PHE A 48 -8.58 1.83 1.23
CA PHE A 48 -8.38 3.26 0.96
C PHE A 48 -7.30 3.82 1.88
N LEU A 49 -6.06 3.91 1.40
CA LEU A 49 -4.97 4.48 2.16
C LEU A 49 -5.03 6.01 2.15
N ALA A 50 -4.60 6.64 3.25
CA ALA A 50 -4.47 8.09 3.31
C ALA A 50 -3.28 8.58 2.45
N GLY A 51 -3.27 9.88 2.13
CA GLY A 51 -2.04 10.49 1.62
C GLY A 51 -0.93 10.35 2.64
N PHE A 52 0.31 10.12 2.18
CA PHE A 52 1.48 9.88 3.04
C PHE A 52 1.37 8.65 3.97
N ASP A 53 0.57 7.65 3.60
CA ASP A 53 0.46 6.42 4.36
C ASP A 53 1.80 5.66 4.48
N GLN A 54 2.02 5.00 5.63
CA GLN A 54 3.28 4.32 5.94
C GLN A 54 3.54 3.11 5.03
N LEU A 55 2.52 2.47 4.45
CA LEU A 55 2.74 1.41 3.47
C LEU A 55 3.44 1.93 2.20
N MET A 56 3.29 3.22 1.90
CA MET A 56 3.99 3.88 0.79
C MET A 56 5.38 4.38 1.19
N LEU A 57 5.56 4.78 2.46
CA LEU A 57 6.80 5.41 2.94
C LEU A 57 7.81 4.44 3.55
N GLY A 58 7.37 3.29 4.05
CA GLY A 58 8.20 2.30 4.76
C GLY A 58 9.21 1.59 3.87
N TYR A 59 8.92 1.50 2.57
CA TYR A 59 9.79 0.86 1.58
C TYR A 59 10.37 1.88 0.61
N GLN A 60 11.56 1.57 0.08
CA GLN A 60 12.13 2.35 -1.00
C GLN A 60 11.18 2.28 -2.21
N LYS A 61 10.75 3.44 -2.72
CA LYS A 61 9.65 3.55 -3.70
C LYS A 61 9.75 2.65 -4.94
N LYS A 62 10.97 2.30 -5.41
CA LYS A 62 11.16 1.42 -6.58
C LYS A 62 11.13 -0.07 -6.22
N GLU A 63 11.18 -0.37 -4.94
CA GLU A 63 11.19 -1.69 -4.34
C GLU A 63 10.00 -1.89 -3.38
N ASN A 64 8.99 -1.02 -3.48
CA ASN A 64 7.79 -1.13 -2.65
C ASN A 64 6.96 -2.32 -3.14
N ILE A 65 6.67 -3.25 -2.23
CA ILE A 65 5.98 -4.51 -2.53
C ILE A 65 4.52 -4.32 -2.94
N TYR A 66 3.90 -3.20 -2.57
CA TYR A 66 2.51 -2.88 -2.89
C TYR A 66 2.39 -2.02 -4.16
N LEU A 67 3.47 -1.37 -4.60
CA LEU A 67 3.44 -0.38 -5.67
C LEU A 67 4.35 -0.79 -6.84
N LYS A 68 3.71 -1.14 -7.96
CA LYS A 68 4.42 -1.47 -9.20
C LYS A 68 5.17 -0.24 -9.76
N PRO A 69 6.41 -0.41 -10.28
CA PRO A 69 7.23 0.70 -10.75
C PRO A 69 6.56 1.63 -11.78
N GLU A 70 5.74 1.07 -12.67
CA GLU A 70 4.98 1.81 -13.69
C GLU A 70 3.97 2.80 -13.10
N TYR A 71 3.49 2.57 -11.88
CA TYR A 71 2.49 3.41 -11.21
C TYR A 71 3.10 4.44 -10.26
N LEU A 72 4.43 4.45 -10.12
CA LEU A 72 5.14 5.29 -9.17
C LEU A 72 4.80 6.78 -9.32
N ARG A 73 4.66 7.28 -10.55
CA ARG A 73 4.33 8.69 -10.82
C ARG A 73 2.87 9.04 -10.55
N GLY A 74 1.99 8.05 -10.50
CA GLY A 74 0.59 8.25 -10.10
C GLY A 74 0.43 8.45 -8.60
N VAL A 75 1.32 7.85 -7.79
CA VAL A 75 1.30 7.98 -6.32
C VAL A 75 2.25 9.07 -5.81
N PHE A 76 3.48 9.13 -6.34
CA PHE A 76 4.51 10.06 -5.91
C PHE A 76 4.74 11.14 -6.98
N ASN A 77 4.42 12.39 -6.65
CA ASN A 77 4.68 13.49 -7.55
C ASN A 77 6.10 14.09 -7.36
N LEU A 78 6.48 15.02 -8.24
CA LEU A 78 7.79 15.68 -8.19
C LEU A 78 7.98 16.64 -7.02
N ALA A 79 6.89 17.11 -6.41
CA ALA A 79 6.91 18.01 -5.25
C ALA A 79 7.00 17.24 -3.91
N GLY A 80 7.10 15.92 -3.94
CA GLY A 80 7.18 15.08 -2.74
C GLY A 80 5.83 14.75 -2.11
N ILE A 81 4.71 15.05 -2.77
CA ILE A 81 3.38 14.62 -2.31
C ILE A 81 3.20 13.13 -2.58
N VAL A 82 2.66 12.44 -1.59
CA VAL A 82 2.17 11.07 -1.70
C VAL A 82 0.66 11.10 -1.77
N MET A 83 0.12 10.84 -2.96
CA MET A 83 -1.31 10.76 -3.20
C MET A 83 -1.92 9.57 -2.45
N PRO A 84 -3.17 9.67 -1.97
CA PRO A 84 -3.87 8.58 -1.28
C PRO A 84 -4.11 7.36 -2.20
N PRO A 85 -3.39 6.25 -1.99
CA PRO A 85 -3.52 5.07 -2.85
C PRO A 85 -4.82 4.28 -2.59
N LEU A 86 -5.33 3.66 -3.63
CA LEU A 86 -6.34 2.60 -3.57
C LEU A 86 -5.63 1.25 -3.77
N LEU A 87 -5.66 0.39 -2.76
CA LEU A 87 -5.14 -0.97 -2.84
C LEU A 87 -6.27 -1.94 -3.17
N LEU A 88 -6.01 -2.86 -4.10
CA LEU A 88 -6.84 -4.01 -4.40
C LEU A 88 -6.00 -5.27 -4.24
N ASP A 89 -6.43 -6.18 -3.36
CA ASP A 89 -5.73 -7.44 -3.05
C ASP A 89 -4.23 -7.23 -2.74
N GLY A 90 -3.90 -6.12 -2.07
CA GLY A 90 -2.53 -5.74 -1.71
C GLY A 90 -1.77 -4.94 -2.77
N ASP A 91 -2.25 -4.84 -4.00
CA ASP A 91 -1.62 -4.05 -5.06
C ASP A 91 -2.25 -2.66 -5.19
N VAL A 92 -1.43 -1.61 -5.33
CA VAL A 92 -1.92 -0.28 -5.70
C VAL A 92 -2.53 -0.33 -7.10
N ALA A 93 -3.84 -0.08 -7.18
CA ALA A 93 -4.60 -0.08 -8.43
C ALA A 93 -4.99 1.33 -8.90
N GLY A 94 -4.81 2.35 -8.06
CA GLY A 94 -5.15 3.73 -8.37
C GLY A 94 -4.92 4.68 -7.21
N ILE A 95 -5.47 5.88 -7.33
CA ILE A 95 -5.59 6.87 -6.26
C ILE A 95 -7.05 7.30 -6.11
N TRP A 96 -7.41 7.80 -4.95
CA TRP A 96 -8.79 8.21 -4.67
C TRP A 96 -8.88 9.60 -4.05
N LYS A 97 -10.07 10.18 -4.09
CA LYS A 97 -10.39 11.42 -3.38
C LYS A 97 -11.86 11.40 -2.98
N ASN A 98 -12.16 11.55 -1.71
CA ASN A 98 -13.52 11.75 -1.24
C ASN A 98 -13.74 13.23 -0.88
N LYS A 99 -14.77 13.85 -1.46
CA LYS A 99 -15.23 15.18 -1.05
C LYS A 99 -16.75 15.15 -0.88
N ASN A 100 -17.21 15.27 0.37
CA ASN A 100 -18.63 15.33 0.73
C ASN A 100 -19.47 14.15 0.23
N GLY A 101 -18.93 12.93 0.29
CA GLY A 101 -19.56 11.70 -0.17
C GLY A 101 -19.44 11.47 -1.68
N LYS A 102 -18.66 12.29 -2.38
CA LYS A 102 -18.31 12.08 -3.79
C LYS A 102 -16.91 11.49 -3.87
N LEU A 103 -16.85 10.19 -4.13
CA LEU A 103 -15.62 9.43 -4.24
C LEU A 103 -15.16 9.41 -5.71
N GLU A 104 -14.04 10.05 -6.00
CA GLU A 104 -13.38 10.01 -7.29
C GLU A 104 -12.21 9.02 -7.22
N ILE A 105 -12.14 8.11 -8.19
CA ILE A 105 -11.10 7.08 -8.28
C ILE A 105 -10.44 7.20 -9.64
N LYS A 106 -9.13 7.47 -9.64
CA LYS A 106 -8.29 7.43 -10.82
C LYS A 106 -7.55 6.10 -10.86
N CYS A 107 -7.95 5.22 -11.77
CA CYS A 107 -7.38 3.88 -11.89
C CYS A 107 -6.08 3.91 -12.72
N PHE A 108 -5.13 3.05 -12.38
CA PHE A 108 -3.90 2.85 -13.16
C PHE A 108 -3.98 1.69 -14.15
N ARG A 109 -5.04 0.90 -14.06
CA ARG A 109 -5.40 -0.19 -14.98
C ARG A 109 -6.90 -0.34 -15.07
N SER A 110 -7.35 -1.10 -16.06
CA SER A 110 -8.74 -1.56 -16.11
C SER A 110 -9.07 -2.44 -14.90
N LEU A 111 -10.25 -2.21 -14.33
CA LEU A 111 -10.79 -2.99 -13.23
C LEU A 111 -11.87 -3.93 -13.71
N THR A 112 -11.89 -5.14 -13.16
CA THR A 112 -12.97 -6.12 -13.31
C THR A 112 -14.23 -5.66 -12.57
N GLN A 113 -15.36 -6.28 -12.87
CA GLN A 113 -16.61 -5.97 -12.16
C GLN A 113 -16.53 -6.36 -10.67
N THR A 114 -15.85 -7.46 -10.35
CA THR A 114 -15.62 -7.91 -8.97
C THR A 114 -14.82 -6.88 -8.17
N GLU A 115 -13.74 -6.35 -8.75
CA GLU A 115 -12.93 -5.31 -8.09
C GLU A 115 -13.72 -4.03 -7.84
N LYS A 116 -14.58 -3.62 -8.78
CA LYS A 116 -15.48 -2.48 -8.56
C LYS A 116 -16.45 -2.73 -7.41
N SER A 117 -16.99 -3.94 -7.31
CA SER A 117 -17.86 -4.34 -6.19
C SER A 117 -17.12 -4.31 -4.85
N HIS A 118 -15.86 -4.75 -4.81
CA HIS A 118 -15.03 -4.64 -3.59
C HIS A 118 -14.78 -3.19 -3.18
N ILE A 119 -14.57 -2.28 -4.16
CA ILE A 119 -14.41 -0.84 -3.92
C ILE A 119 -15.69 -0.26 -3.31
N GLU A 120 -16.84 -0.54 -3.92
CA GLU A 120 -18.16 -0.08 -3.45
C GLU A 120 -18.39 -0.54 -2.01
N GLN A 121 -18.22 -1.83 -1.74
CA GLN A 121 -18.41 -2.39 -0.40
C GLN A 121 -17.44 -1.80 0.64
N ALA A 122 -16.16 -1.62 0.28
CA ALA A 122 -15.19 -1.01 1.18
C ALA A 122 -15.51 0.47 1.45
N ALA A 123 -16.02 1.20 0.45
CA ALA A 123 -16.39 2.60 0.60
C ALA A 123 -17.63 2.76 1.50
N ASP A 124 -18.64 1.91 1.31
CA ASP A 124 -19.82 1.86 2.16
C ASP A 124 -19.46 1.50 3.61
N ASN A 125 -18.58 0.52 3.81
CA ASN A 125 -18.14 0.14 5.15
C ASN A 125 -17.34 1.25 5.85
N LEU A 126 -16.54 2.02 5.10
CA LEU A 126 -15.66 3.04 5.66
C LEU A 126 -16.40 4.35 5.98
N TRP A 127 -17.32 4.77 5.12
CA TRP A 127 -17.99 6.07 5.24
C TRP A 127 -19.49 5.97 5.51
N GLY A 128 -20.18 4.96 4.98
CA GLY A 128 -21.63 4.75 5.15
C GLY A 128 -22.54 5.79 4.48
N ASP A 129 -21.97 6.87 3.93
CA ASP A 129 -22.70 8.01 3.35
C ASP A 129 -22.19 8.38 1.94
N ILE A 130 -21.56 7.44 1.24
CA ILE A 130 -21.14 7.64 -0.15
C ILE A 130 -22.37 7.87 -1.03
N LYS A 131 -22.37 9.01 -1.72
CA LYS A 131 -23.47 9.46 -2.59
C LYS A 131 -23.22 9.11 -4.05
N GLU A 132 -21.94 9.10 -4.43
CA GLU A 132 -21.52 8.97 -5.83
C GLU A 132 -20.09 8.43 -5.87
N ILE A 133 -19.87 7.36 -6.67
CA ILE A 133 -18.54 6.88 -7.02
C ILE A 133 -18.31 7.16 -8.51
N ARG A 134 -17.20 7.83 -8.82
CA ARG A 134 -16.80 8.16 -10.19
C ARG A 134 -15.41 7.63 -10.49
N TYR A 135 -15.32 6.88 -11.58
CA TYR A 135 -14.04 6.48 -12.16
C TYR A 135 -13.61 7.54 -13.16
N VAL A 136 -12.43 8.12 -12.95
CA VAL A 136 -11.86 9.18 -13.79
C VAL A 136 -10.58 8.69 -14.47
N GLU A 137 -10.27 9.28 -15.62
CA GLU A 137 -9.03 8.99 -16.37
C GLU A 137 -7.78 9.57 -15.70
#